data_AF-A0A6L3NP32-F1
#
_entry.id   AF-A0A6L3NP32-F1
#
_cell.length_a   1.000
_cell.length_b   1.000
_cell.length_c   1.000
_cell.angle_alpha   90.00
_cell.angle_beta   90.00
_cell.angle_gamma   90.00
#
_symmetry.space_group_name_H-M   'P 1'
#
loop_
_entity.id
_entity.type
_entity.pdbx_description
1 polymer ?
#
loop_
_entity_poly.entity_id
_entity_poly.type
_entity_poly.pdbx_seq_one_letter_code
_entity_poly.pdbx_strand_id
1 'polypeptide(L)'
;AGGALPALGDVRGAVVLLRRFRSRRPLGIDLTAWPDNATFTIDHPDAAFVIQDEYRVPVVGSIHYKWRVIDALLTGMPSPDSGRWAINFSSGTGMGANPSVVARGDGRVQGIHARLAQRLRAQRGSYGAMLLDFCDDDDWALVRALIECNDHVPEAGNGRRLAGCG
;
A
#
# COMPACT_ATOMS: atom_id res chain seq x y z
N ALA A 1 5.74 22.09 13.05
CA ALA A 1 6.60 21.82 11.89
C ALA A 1 6.34 20.39 11.45
N GLY A 2 6.07 20.15 10.16
CA GLY A 2 5.79 18.84 9.59
C GLY A 2 5.91 18.97 8.09
N GLY A 3 7.14 18.87 7.60
CA GLY A 3 7.54 19.36 6.27
C GLY A 3 8.10 18.29 5.31
N ALA A 4 8.09 17.03 5.70
CA ALA A 4 8.51 15.91 4.86
C ALA A 4 7.79 14.62 5.31
N LEU A 5 7.62 13.64 4.42
CA LEU A 5 7.36 12.26 4.84
C LEU A 5 8.43 11.85 5.85
N PRO A 6 8.04 11.46 7.07
CA PRO A 6 9.03 11.21 8.11
C PRO A 6 9.86 9.97 7.78
N ALA A 7 11.16 10.02 8.07
CA ALA A 7 11.99 8.83 7.99
C ALA A 7 11.63 7.87 9.14
N LEU A 8 11.89 6.56 8.95
CA LEU A 8 11.58 5.55 9.96
C LEU A 8 12.24 5.84 11.32
N GLY A 9 13.43 6.43 11.32
CA GLY A 9 14.15 6.83 12.53
C GLY A 9 13.43 7.91 13.35
N ASP A 10 12.72 8.82 12.69
CA ASP A 10 12.05 9.96 13.33
C ASP A 10 10.73 9.57 14.02
N VAL A 11 10.15 8.44 13.63
CA VAL A 11 8.79 8.02 14.05
C VAL A 11 8.77 6.77 14.90
N ARG A 12 9.93 6.15 15.15
CA ARG A 12 10.00 4.96 16.02
C ARG A 12 9.50 5.33 17.42
N GLY A 13 8.47 4.63 17.89
CA GLY A 13 7.83 4.90 19.19
C GLY A 13 6.78 6.02 19.17
N ALA A 14 6.47 6.58 17.99
CA ALA A 14 5.44 7.60 17.81
C ALA A 14 4.29 7.10 16.91
N VAL A 15 3.22 7.88 16.84
CA VAL A 15 2.09 7.66 15.91
C VAL A 15 2.17 8.69 14.79
N VAL A 16 2.22 8.21 13.54
CA VAL A 16 2.08 9.05 12.35
C VAL A 16 0.60 9.12 11.96
N LEU A 17 0.00 10.30 12.09
CA LEU A 17 -1.41 10.50 11.75
C LEU A 17 -1.55 10.81 10.24
N LEU A 18 -2.24 9.94 9.51
CA LEU A 18 -2.77 10.20 8.17
C LEU A 18 -4.21 10.72 8.30
N ARG A 19 -4.41 12.03 8.16
CA ARG A 19 -5.67 12.69 8.49
C ARG A 19 -6.63 12.72 7.30
N ARG A 20 -7.73 11.97 7.39
CA ARG A 20 -8.86 11.95 6.42
C ARG A 20 -10.08 12.77 6.85
N PHE A 21 -9.93 13.67 7.83
CA PHE A 21 -11.03 14.49 8.35
C PHE A 21 -10.62 15.97 8.50
N ARG A 22 -11.61 16.87 8.46
CA ARG A 22 -11.41 18.31 8.68
C ARG A 22 -11.22 18.60 10.17
N SER A 23 -10.25 19.44 10.50
CA SER A 23 -9.98 19.88 11.88
C SER A 23 -9.68 21.38 11.94
N ARG A 24 -10.13 22.04 13.01
CA ARG A 24 -9.77 23.45 13.29
C ARG A 24 -8.34 23.61 13.82
N ARG A 25 -7.74 22.52 14.31
CA ARG A 25 -6.35 22.43 14.76
C ARG A 25 -5.74 21.19 14.10
N PRO A 26 -5.36 21.29 12.81
CA PRO A 26 -4.92 20.12 12.05
C PRO A 26 -3.60 19.57 12.61
N LEU A 27 -3.54 18.25 12.73
CA LEU A 27 -2.35 17.48 13.05
C LEU A 27 -2.19 16.38 11.99
N GLY A 28 -0.97 15.87 11.86
CA GLY A 28 -0.64 14.82 10.92
C GLY A 28 -0.60 15.29 9.46
N ILE A 29 -0.44 14.32 8.56
CA ILE A 29 -0.39 14.53 7.11
C ILE A 29 -1.81 14.68 6.58
N ASP A 30 -2.08 15.75 5.84
CA ASP A 30 -3.41 16.03 5.31
C ASP A 30 -3.72 15.16 4.08
N LEU A 31 -4.69 14.24 4.23
CA LEU A 31 -5.25 13.44 3.14
C LEU A 31 -6.76 13.67 3.01
N THR A 32 -7.26 14.86 3.35
CA THR A 32 -8.70 15.16 3.33
C THR A 32 -9.30 15.22 1.93
N ALA A 33 -8.48 15.44 0.89
CA ALA A 33 -8.89 15.39 -0.52
C ALA A 33 -9.04 13.93 -1.00
N TRP A 34 -9.96 13.19 -0.39
CA TRP A 34 -10.16 11.75 -0.62
C TRP A 34 -11.45 11.49 -1.40
N PRO A 35 -11.40 11.31 -2.73
CA PRO A 35 -12.58 11.01 -3.53
C PRO A 35 -13.17 9.63 -3.16
N ASP A 36 -14.47 9.49 -3.36
CA ASP A 36 -15.18 8.23 -3.11
C ASP A 36 -14.87 7.19 -4.19
N ASN A 37 -14.54 5.96 -3.78
CA ASN A 37 -14.36 4.79 -4.66
C ASN A 37 -13.49 5.07 -5.89
N ALA A 38 -12.23 5.48 -5.68
CA ALA A 38 -11.34 5.92 -6.76
C ALA A 38 -9.88 5.52 -6.53
N THR A 39 -9.12 5.52 -7.62
CA THR A 39 -7.65 5.59 -7.62
C THR A 39 -7.23 7.02 -7.95
N PHE A 40 -6.38 7.63 -7.13
CA PHE A 40 -6.07 9.06 -7.21
C PHE A 40 -4.70 9.40 -6.61
N THR A 41 -4.25 10.62 -6.82
CA THR A 41 -3.05 11.17 -6.21
C THR A 41 -3.40 12.33 -5.28
N ILE A 42 -2.63 12.49 -4.21
CA ILE A 42 -2.65 13.69 -3.38
C ILE A 42 -1.24 14.26 -3.39
N ASP A 43 -1.09 15.46 -3.93
CA ASP A 43 0.16 16.21 -3.92
C ASP A 43 0.10 17.26 -2.79
N HIS A 44 0.87 17.03 -1.73
CA HIS A 44 1.11 18.02 -0.67
C HIS A 44 2.55 18.56 -0.83
N PRO A 45 2.82 19.83 -0.51
CA PRO A 45 4.18 20.38 -0.52
C PRO A 45 5.22 19.53 0.22
N ASP A 46 4.75 18.81 1.25
CA ASP A 46 5.59 18.03 2.18
C ASP A 46 5.53 16.52 1.95
N ALA A 47 4.58 16.03 1.15
CA ALA A 47 4.36 14.59 0.94
C ALA A 47 3.48 14.36 -0.29
N ALA A 48 3.82 13.39 -1.13
CA ALA A 48 3.01 13.03 -2.28
C ALA A 48 2.55 11.57 -2.16
N PHE A 49 1.31 11.30 -2.54
CA PHE A 49 0.68 9.99 -2.40
C PHE A 49 0.08 9.52 -3.72
N VAL A 50 0.14 8.21 -3.96
CA VAL A 50 -0.66 7.51 -4.98
C VAL A 50 -1.51 6.48 -4.25
N ILE A 51 -2.83 6.59 -4.38
CA ILE A 51 -3.78 5.88 -3.52
C ILE A 51 -4.79 5.14 -4.39
N GLN A 52 -5.01 3.86 -4.09
CA GLN A 52 -6.10 3.04 -4.63
C GLN A 52 -7.10 2.78 -3.50
N ASP A 53 -8.33 3.29 -3.59
CA ASP A 53 -9.42 3.03 -2.62
C ASP A 53 -10.75 2.78 -3.35
N GLU A 54 -10.72 1.96 -4.41
CA GLU A 54 -11.94 1.51 -5.08
C GLU A 54 -12.54 0.33 -4.31
N TYR A 55 -13.25 0.62 -3.22
CA TYR A 55 -13.78 -0.38 -2.28
C TYR A 55 -15.08 -1.04 -2.74
N ARG A 56 -15.80 -0.50 -3.74
CA ARG A 56 -17.10 -1.03 -4.17
C ARG A 56 -16.93 -2.29 -5.03
N VAL A 57 -17.32 -3.44 -4.48
CA VAL A 57 -17.29 -4.74 -5.15
C VAL A 57 -18.73 -5.29 -5.16
N PRO A 58 -19.59 -4.84 -6.10
CA PRO A 58 -21.03 -5.06 -6.00
C PRO A 58 -21.45 -6.54 -6.08
N VAL A 59 -20.70 -7.37 -6.81
CA VAL A 59 -20.94 -8.80 -6.98
C VAL A 59 -19.62 -9.57 -6.96
N VAL A 60 -19.67 -10.89 -6.74
CA VAL A 60 -18.46 -11.75 -6.71
C VAL A 60 -17.58 -11.58 -7.97
N GLY A 61 -18.19 -11.47 -9.16
CA GLY A 61 -17.44 -11.26 -10.41
C GLY A 61 -16.64 -9.94 -10.44
N SER A 62 -17.05 -8.93 -9.66
CA SER A 62 -16.33 -7.65 -9.55
C SER A 62 -14.98 -7.77 -8.81
N ILE A 63 -14.70 -8.90 -8.15
CA ILE A 63 -13.38 -9.19 -7.55
C ILE A 63 -12.29 -9.14 -8.62
N HIS A 64 -12.58 -9.56 -9.85
CA HIS A 64 -11.62 -9.46 -10.97
C HIS A 64 -11.26 -8.00 -11.28
N TYR A 65 -12.25 -7.11 -11.28
CA TYR A 65 -12.01 -5.68 -11.49
C TYR A 65 -11.20 -5.10 -10.33
N LYS A 66 -11.61 -5.37 -9.07
CA LYS A 66 -10.87 -4.92 -7.89
C LYS A 66 -9.41 -5.36 -7.93
N TRP A 67 -9.16 -6.63 -8.24
CA TRP A 67 -7.81 -7.16 -8.42
C TRP A 67 -7.02 -6.40 -9.49
N ARG A 68 -7.62 -6.16 -10.66
CA ARG A 68 -6.96 -5.41 -11.75
C ARG A 68 -6.52 -4.02 -11.30
N VAL A 69 -7.34 -3.32 -10.50
CA VAL A 69 -6.97 -1.98 -10.01
C VAL A 69 -5.87 -2.06 -8.94
N ILE A 70 -5.93 -3.03 -8.02
CA ILE A 70 -4.84 -3.30 -7.07
C ILE A 70 -3.53 -3.55 -7.83
N ASP A 71 -3.54 -4.49 -8.78
CA ASP A 71 -2.36 -4.92 -9.53
C ASP A 71 -1.82 -3.81 -10.46
N ALA A 72 -2.69 -2.93 -10.96
CA ALA A 72 -2.28 -1.75 -11.71
C ALA A 72 -1.41 -0.81 -10.86
N LEU A 73 -1.79 -0.54 -9.60
CA LEU A 73 -0.95 0.26 -8.70
C LEU A 73 0.34 -0.48 -8.30
N LEU A 74 0.28 -1.80 -8.11
CA LEU A 74 1.49 -2.60 -7.83
C LEU A 74 2.48 -2.63 -9.01
N THR A 75 1.97 -2.60 -10.24
CA THR A 75 2.80 -2.54 -11.45
C THR A 75 3.33 -1.12 -11.69
N GLY A 76 2.53 -0.10 -11.41
CA GLY A 76 2.87 1.31 -11.53
C GLY A 76 3.45 1.93 -10.25
N MET A 77 4.13 1.14 -9.42
CA MET A 77 4.67 1.63 -8.15
C MET A 77 5.60 2.83 -8.36
N PRO A 78 5.47 3.89 -7.54
CA PRO A 78 6.38 5.03 -7.60
C PRO A 78 7.83 4.58 -7.34
N SER A 79 8.78 5.17 -8.06
CA SER A 79 10.20 4.92 -7.79
C SER A 79 10.58 5.41 -6.39
N PRO A 80 11.58 4.80 -5.72
CA PRO A 80 12.06 5.28 -4.42
C PRO A 80 12.42 6.77 -4.41
N ASP A 81 13.01 7.26 -5.51
CA ASP A 81 13.46 8.65 -5.65
C ASP A 81 12.33 9.64 -5.92
N SER A 82 11.11 9.16 -6.24
CA SER A 82 9.98 10.04 -6.55
C SER A 82 9.44 10.81 -5.33
N GLY A 83 9.80 10.39 -4.11
CA GLY A 83 9.23 10.92 -2.87
C GLY A 83 7.73 10.63 -2.70
N ARG A 84 7.14 9.78 -3.55
CA ARG A 84 5.72 9.41 -3.51
C ARG A 84 5.51 8.12 -2.73
N TRP A 85 4.54 8.12 -1.83
CA TRP A 85 4.12 6.94 -1.09
C TRP A 85 2.86 6.31 -1.70
N ALA A 86 2.94 5.02 -2.06
CA ALA A 86 1.79 4.25 -2.51
C ALA A 86 0.99 3.65 -1.34
N ILE A 87 -0.33 3.81 -1.38
CA ILE A 87 -1.29 3.17 -0.46
C ILE A 87 -2.31 2.39 -1.30
N ASN A 88 -2.44 1.09 -1.05
CA ASN A 88 -3.29 0.22 -1.85
C ASN A 88 -4.25 -0.56 -0.95
N PHE A 89 -5.56 -0.30 -1.09
CA PHE A 89 -6.59 -0.98 -0.33
C PHE A 89 -6.96 -2.27 -1.03
N SER A 90 -6.56 -3.41 -0.44
CA SER A 90 -6.97 -4.73 -0.91
C SER A 90 -8.36 -5.15 -0.44
N SER A 91 -8.94 -4.36 0.48
CA SER A 91 -10.30 -4.52 1.00
C SER A 91 -11.37 -4.04 0.02
N GLY A 92 -12.59 -4.53 0.21
CA GLY A 92 -13.75 -4.13 -0.59
C GLY A 92 -15.05 -4.76 -0.10
N THR A 93 -16.18 -4.20 -0.53
CA THR A 93 -17.51 -4.63 -0.09
C THR A 93 -18.59 -4.32 -1.13
N GLY A 94 -19.64 -5.13 -1.13
CA GLY A 94 -20.87 -4.88 -1.85
C GLY A 94 -21.95 -5.92 -1.52
N MET A 95 -23.15 -5.68 -2.01
CA MET A 95 -24.33 -6.51 -1.70
C MET A 95 -24.14 -7.98 -2.08
N GLY A 96 -23.51 -8.25 -3.22
CA GLY A 96 -23.22 -9.60 -3.72
C GLY A 96 -21.80 -10.09 -3.44
N ALA A 97 -20.96 -9.31 -2.75
CA ALA A 97 -19.64 -9.72 -2.30
C ALA A 97 -19.28 -8.97 -1.01
N ASN A 98 -19.60 -9.58 0.12
CA ASN A 98 -19.20 -9.05 1.42
C ASN A 98 -17.65 -9.09 1.58
N PRO A 99 -17.07 -8.38 2.56
CA PRO A 99 -15.62 -8.30 2.73
C PRO A 99 -14.92 -9.65 2.79
N SER A 100 -15.50 -10.66 3.45
CA SER A 100 -14.91 -12.00 3.50
C SER A 100 -14.86 -12.66 2.12
N VAL A 101 -15.89 -12.47 1.29
CA VAL A 101 -15.92 -13.00 -0.08
C VAL A 101 -14.93 -12.25 -0.96
N VAL A 102 -14.76 -10.94 -0.78
CA VAL A 102 -13.73 -10.18 -1.52
C VAL A 102 -12.32 -10.67 -1.15
N ALA A 103 -12.03 -10.80 0.15
CA ALA A 103 -10.73 -11.25 0.64
C ALA A 103 -10.41 -12.70 0.24
N ARG A 104 -11.33 -13.63 0.50
CA ARG A 104 -11.09 -15.09 0.41
C ARG A 104 -11.61 -15.73 -0.87
N GLY A 105 -12.59 -15.12 -1.52
CA GLY A 105 -13.33 -15.70 -2.64
C GLY A 105 -14.55 -16.51 -2.19
N ASP A 106 -15.19 -17.18 -3.13
CA ASP A 106 -16.39 -18.02 -2.89
C ASP A 106 -16.20 -19.49 -3.35
N GLY A 107 -14.97 -19.88 -3.65
CA GLY A 107 -14.61 -21.19 -4.21
C GLY A 107 -14.73 -21.28 -5.73
N ARG A 108 -15.44 -20.37 -6.40
CA ARG A 108 -15.48 -20.24 -7.87
C ARG A 108 -14.61 -19.09 -8.35
N VAL A 109 -14.67 -17.97 -7.66
CA VAL A 109 -13.84 -16.80 -7.89
C VAL A 109 -12.79 -16.72 -6.79
N GLN A 110 -11.53 -16.69 -7.20
CA GLN A 110 -10.41 -16.49 -6.30
C GLN A 110 -10.45 -15.07 -5.69
N GLY A 111 -10.40 -14.99 -4.36
CA GLY A 111 -10.34 -13.73 -3.61
C GLY A 111 -9.01 -12.99 -3.72
N ILE A 112 -8.97 -11.78 -3.18
CA ILE A 112 -7.81 -10.89 -3.25
C ILE A 112 -6.58 -11.46 -2.51
N HIS A 113 -6.75 -12.16 -1.37
CA HIS A 113 -5.63 -12.71 -0.60
C HIS A 113 -4.79 -13.71 -1.41
N ALA A 114 -5.46 -14.68 -2.05
CA ALA A 114 -4.78 -15.69 -2.84
C ALA A 114 -4.09 -15.09 -4.08
N ARG A 115 -4.71 -14.08 -4.71
CA ARG A 115 -4.11 -13.35 -5.84
C ARG A 115 -2.88 -12.55 -5.42
N LEU A 116 -2.97 -11.84 -4.30
CA LEU A 116 -1.84 -11.09 -3.75
C LEU A 116 -0.71 -12.05 -3.36
N ALA A 117 -1.00 -13.15 -2.68
CA ALA A 117 0.02 -14.16 -2.35
C ALA A 117 0.71 -14.73 -3.60
N GLN A 118 -0.03 -14.95 -4.70
CA GLN A 118 0.56 -15.35 -5.98
C GLN A 118 1.47 -14.26 -6.55
N ARG A 119 1.05 -12.99 -6.49
CA ARG A 119 1.83 -11.83 -6.94
C ARG A 119 3.15 -11.69 -6.18
N LEU A 120 3.14 -11.83 -4.85
CA LEU A 120 4.32 -11.73 -3.98
C LEU A 120 5.33 -12.85 -4.27
N ARG A 121 4.85 -14.06 -4.58
CA ARG A 121 5.73 -15.19 -4.98
C ARG A 121 6.36 -14.97 -6.36
N ALA A 122 5.61 -14.35 -7.28
CA ALA A 122 6.06 -14.14 -8.66
C ALA A 122 7.03 -12.96 -8.80
N GLN A 123 6.90 -11.93 -7.97
CA GLN A 123 7.76 -10.74 -8.02
C GLN A 123 8.10 -10.26 -6.62
N ARG A 124 9.39 -10.12 -6.34
CA ARG A 124 9.85 -9.41 -5.14
C ARG A 124 10.01 -7.92 -5.46
N GLY A 125 9.80 -7.06 -4.47
CA GLY A 125 9.90 -5.61 -4.64
C GLY A 125 9.14 -4.85 -3.55
N SER A 126 9.14 -3.52 -3.64
CA SER A 126 8.32 -2.68 -2.75
C SER A 126 6.85 -2.75 -3.15
N TYR A 127 5.99 -2.95 -2.16
CA TYR A 127 4.53 -3.02 -2.32
C TYR A 127 3.79 -1.81 -1.71
N GLY A 128 4.53 -0.83 -1.18
CA GLY A 128 3.94 0.32 -0.49
C GLY A 128 3.18 -0.10 0.79
N ALA A 129 2.21 0.72 1.19
CA ALA A 129 1.31 0.37 2.29
C ALA A 129 0.10 -0.42 1.76
N MET A 130 0.05 -1.71 2.09
CA MET A 130 -1.08 -2.58 1.77
C MET A 130 -2.07 -2.62 2.93
N LEU A 131 -3.33 -2.27 2.68
CA LEU A 131 -4.39 -2.34 3.68
C LEU A 131 -5.27 -3.57 3.39
N LEU A 132 -5.36 -4.48 4.35
CA LEU A 132 -6.00 -5.79 4.21
C LEU A 132 -7.22 -5.90 5.14
N ASP A 133 -8.29 -6.55 4.68
CA ASP A 133 -9.30 -7.13 5.57
C ASP A 133 -8.80 -8.50 6.06
N PHE A 134 -9.16 -8.92 7.27
CA PHE A 134 -8.77 -10.25 7.83
C PHE A 134 -7.26 -10.52 7.71
N CYS A 135 -6.44 -9.54 8.11
CA CYS A 135 -4.98 -9.60 7.97
C CYS A 135 -4.33 -10.74 8.78
N ASP A 136 -5.05 -11.30 9.75
CA ASP A 136 -4.71 -12.44 10.58
C ASP A 136 -5.04 -13.80 9.93
N ASP A 137 -5.70 -13.82 8.78
CA ASP A 137 -5.99 -15.05 8.02
C ASP A 137 -4.71 -15.88 7.77
N ASP A 138 -4.90 -17.19 7.80
CA ASP A 138 -3.84 -18.19 7.64
C ASP A 138 -2.63 -17.91 8.56
N ASP A 139 -2.92 -17.56 9.82
CA ASP A 139 -1.92 -17.18 10.82
C ASP A 139 -1.03 -16.04 10.30
N TRP A 140 -1.60 -14.94 9.81
CA TRP A 140 -0.82 -13.79 9.31
C TRP A 140 0.11 -14.09 8.12
N ALA A 141 -0.08 -15.20 7.39
CA ALA A 141 0.84 -15.63 6.34
C ALA A 141 1.05 -14.57 5.25
N LEU A 142 -0.03 -13.88 4.84
CA LEU A 142 0.05 -12.82 3.83
C LEU A 142 0.79 -11.58 4.35
N VAL A 143 0.59 -11.22 5.60
CA VAL A 143 1.31 -10.11 6.25
C VAL A 143 2.80 -10.43 6.34
N ARG A 144 3.17 -11.66 6.74
CA ARG A 144 4.57 -12.08 6.76
C ARG A 144 5.20 -12.04 5.37
N ALA A 145 4.50 -12.53 4.34
CA ALA A 145 5.00 -12.48 2.96
C ALA A 145 5.22 -11.04 2.47
N LEU A 146 4.36 -10.08 2.86
CA LEU A 146 4.55 -8.66 2.57
C LEU A 146 5.76 -8.07 3.31
N ILE A 147 5.99 -8.47 4.56
CA ILE A 147 7.14 -8.02 5.35
C ILE A 147 8.45 -8.51 4.73
N GLU A 148 8.52 -9.78 4.33
CA GLU A 148 9.70 -10.39 3.66
C GLU A 148 10.10 -9.65 2.37
N CYS A 149 9.15 -8.98 1.71
CA CYS A 149 9.45 -8.18 0.52
C CYS A 149 10.30 -6.94 0.83
N ASN A 150 10.40 -6.51 2.10
CA ASN A 150 11.26 -5.40 2.51
C ASN A 150 12.72 -5.83 2.73
N ASP A 151 13.03 -7.13 2.78
CA ASP A 151 14.41 -7.63 2.98
C ASP A 151 15.30 -7.48 1.72
N HIS A 152 14.82 -6.75 0.70
CA HIS A 152 15.52 -6.52 -0.57
C HIS A 152 15.96 -5.06 -0.76
N VAL A 153 16.11 -4.29 0.31
CA VAL A 153 16.80 -2.99 0.22
C VAL A 153 18.23 -3.27 -0.26
N PRO A 154 18.65 -2.82 -1.47
CA PRO A 154 20.02 -2.97 -1.90
C PRO A 154 20.90 -2.22 -0.91
N GLU A 155 21.96 -2.85 -0.40
CA GLU A 155 22.93 -2.13 0.41
C GLU A 155 23.42 -0.91 -0.36
N ALA A 156 23.33 0.27 0.27
CA ALA A 156 23.92 1.48 -0.26
C ALA A 156 25.39 1.19 -0.56
N GLY A 157 25.73 1.24 -1.85
CA GLY A 157 27.03 0.84 -2.38
C GLY A 157 28.16 1.41 -1.54
N ASN A 158 28.95 0.51 -0.96
CA ASN A 158 30.15 0.83 -0.23
C ASN A 158 31.08 1.62 -1.17
N GLY A 159 31.12 2.95 -0.98
CA GLY A 159 31.94 3.85 -1.77
C GLY A 159 33.40 3.44 -1.64
N ARG A 160 33.94 2.82 -2.69
CA ARG A 160 35.38 2.60 -2.82
C ARG A 160 36.06 3.96 -2.73
N ARG A 161 36.65 4.26 -1.57
CA ARG A 161 37.72 5.24 -1.46
C ARG A 161 38.83 4.78 -2.39
N LEU A 162 38.97 5.45 -3.53
CA LEU A 162 40.21 5.42 -4.27
C LEU A 162 41.26 6.10 -3.38
N ALA A 163 42.09 5.27 -2.75
CA ALA A 163 43.33 5.70 -2.15
C ALA A 163 44.19 6.31 -3.25
N GLY A 164 44.53 7.59 -3.12
CA GLY A 164 45.57 8.21 -3.93
C GLY A 164 46.91 7.57 -3.61
N CYS A 165 47.67 7.27 -4.66
CA CYS A 165 49.11 7.00 -4.61
C CYS A 165 49.71 7.39 -5.96
N GLY A 166 50.81 8.15 -5.93
CA GLY A 166 51.74 8.33 -7.05
C GLY A 166 51.70 9.71 -7.69
#